data_AF-A0A9E5B0U0-F1
#
_entry.id   AF-A0A9E5B0U0-F1
#
_cell.length_a   1.000
_cell.length_b   1.000
_cell.length_c   1.000
_cell.angle_alpha   90.00
_cell.angle_beta   90.00
_cell.angle_gamma   90.00
#
_symmetry.space_group_name_H-M   'P 1'
#
loop_
_entity.id
_entity.type
_entity.pdbx_description
1 polymer ?
#
loop_
_entity_poly.entity_id
_entity_poly.type
_entity_poly.pdbx_seq_one_letter_code
_entity_poly.pdbx_strand_id
1 'polypeptide(L)'
;SLVEAEAHTLFFPHGLGHMVGLGVRDASGLLPGRIKNPRPCLRTLRMDLPLAPGYVVTIEPGLYFIPPLLQDPARREKHRDVVNWSLVDQHLHLGGVRIEDNIHVTADGPENLTAAIPKTL
;
A
#
# COMPACT_ATOMS: atom_id res chain seq x y z
N SER A 1 -10.37 3.41 -14.68
CA SER A 1 -9.01 3.73 -14.18
C SER A 1 -8.27 2.45 -13.77
N LEU A 2 -6.94 2.46 -13.59
CA LEU A 2 -6.19 1.30 -13.07
C LEU A 2 -6.57 0.90 -11.63
N VAL A 3 -7.18 1.82 -10.88
CA VAL A 3 -7.72 1.58 -9.53
C VAL A 3 -9.04 0.83 -9.59
N GLU A 4 -9.96 1.27 -10.45
CA GLU A 4 -11.25 0.60 -10.68
C GLU A 4 -11.06 -0.81 -11.26
N ALA A 5 -10.09 -0.98 -12.16
CA ALA A 5 -9.72 -2.29 -12.70
C ALA A 5 -8.86 -3.13 -11.75
N GLU A 6 -8.45 -2.60 -10.59
CA GLU A 6 -7.61 -3.26 -9.56
C GLU A 6 -6.21 -3.69 -10.04
N ALA A 7 -5.78 -3.25 -11.23
CA ALA A 7 -4.50 -3.59 -11.82
C ALA A 7 -3.30 -3.12 -10.97
N HIS A 8 -3.44 -2.00 -10.25
CA HIS A 8 -2.42 -1.52 -9.31
C HIS A 8 -2.04 -2.54 -8.23
N THR A 9 -2.94 -3.46 -7.85
CA THR A 9 -2.66 -4.50 -6.84
C THR A 9 -1.65 -5.56 -7.31
N LEU A 10 -1.35 -5.60 -8.61
CA LEU A 10 -0.26 -6.41 -9.16
C LEU A 10 1.11 -5.90 -8.69
N PHE A 11 1.25 -4.58 -8.56
CA PHE A 11 2.50 -3.91 -8.22
C PHE A 11 2.51 -3.36 -6.79
N PHE A 12 1.35 -3.27 -6.15
CA PHE A 12 1.18 -2.82 -4.77
C PHE A 12 0.25 -3.78 -4.00
N PRO A 13 0.77 -4.95 -3.57
CA PRO A 13 -0.06 -6.04 -3.06
C PRO A 13 -0.39 -5.95 -1.56
N HIS A 14 0.05 -4.89 -0.87
CA HIS A 14 -0.15 -4.70 0.56
C HIS A 14 -1.00 -3.46 0.87
N GLY A 15 -1.35 -3.25 2.14
CA GLY A 15 -2.05 -2.04 2.57
C GLY A 15 -1.13 -0.82 2.59
N LEU A 16 -1.71 0.39 2.56
CA LEU A 16 -0.95 1.66 2.54
C LEU A 16 -0.15 1.93 3.82
N GLY A 17 -0.55 1.34 4.94
CA GLY A 17 0.12 1.52 6.21
C GLY A 17 -0.66 0.96 7.37
N HIS A 18 -0.19 1.29 8.57
CA HIS A 18 -0.76 0.86 9.84
C HIS A 18 -0.39 1.82 10.96
N MET A 19 -1.04 1.70 12.12
CA MET A 19 -0.60 2.43 13.31
C MET A 19 0.76 1.88 13.78
N VAL A 20 1.56 2.77 14.36
CA VAL A 20 2.85 2.47 14.97
C VAL A 20 2.95 3.19 16.31
N GLY A 21 3.58 2.54 17.29
CA GLY A 21 3.69 3.06 18.66
C GLY A 21 4.59 2.17 19.50
N LEU A 22 4.06 1.59 20.57
CA LEU A 22 4.83 0.62 21.37
C LEU A 22 5.16 -0.65 20.58
N GLY A 23 4.30 -1.01 19.62
CA GLY A 23 4.55 -2.04 18.63
C GLY A 23 4.72 -1.47 17.22
N VAL A 24 5.39 -2.24 16.34
CA VAL A 24 5.50 -1.87 14.91
C VAL A 24 4.11 -1.81 14.27
N ARG A 25 3.27 -2.81 14.53
CA ARG A 25 1.85 -2.85 14.13
C ARG A 25 0.99 -2.65 15.37
N ASP A 26 1.12 -1.47 15.97
CA ASP A 26 0.33 -1.08 17.14
C ASP A 26 -1.15 -0.95 16.77
N ALA A 27 -2.04 -0.89 17.77
CA ALA A 27 -3.50 -0.64 17.84
C ALA A 27 -4.35 -0.51 16.54
N SER A 28 -3.94 -1.18 15.48
CA SER A 28 -4.50 -1.17 14.16
C SER A 28 -5.69 -2.11 14.14
N GLY A 29 -6.65 -1.83 13.29
CA GLY A 29 -7.80 -2.70 13.15
C GLY A 29 -8.88 -2.02 12.35
N LEU A 30 -10.09 -2.51 12.53
CA LEU A 30 -11.27 -1.95 11.91
C LEU A 30 -12.04 -1.17 12.96
N LEU A 31 -12.70 -0.09 12.52
CA LEU A 31 -13.67 0.60 13.35
C LEU A 31 -14.73 -0.42 13.84
N PRO A 32 -15.07 -0.44 15.14
CA PRO A 32 -16.08 -1.37 15.67
C PRO A 32 -17.36 -1.37 14.81
N GLY A 33 -17.82 -2.56 14.44
CA GLY A 33 -18.99 -2.74 13.57
C GLY A 33 -18.69 -2.75 12.06
N ARG A 34 -17.47 -2.41 11.62
CA ARG A 34 -17.07 -2.58 10.22
C ARG A 34 -16.64 -4.02 9.93
N ILE A 35 -16.96 -4.47 8.72
CA ILE A 35 -16.43 -5.70 8.15
C ILE A 35 -15.31 -5.37 7.17
N LYS A 36 -14.37 -6.30 7.05
CA LYS A 36 -13.24 -6.15 6.15
C LYS A 36 -13.70 -6.14 4.70
N ASN A 37 -13.32 -5.12 3.95
CA ASN A 37 -13.73 -4.99 2.56
C ASN A 37 -13.12 -6.13 1.72
N PRO A 38 -13.93 -6.89 0.94
CA PRO A 38 -13.43 -8.04 0.19
C PRO A 38 -12.56 -7.65 -1.01
N ARG A 39 -12.60 -6.39 -1.46
CA ARG A 39 -11.81 -5.92 -2.61
C ARG A 39 -10.31 -6.13 -2.36
N PRO A 40 -9.57 -6.69 -3.33
CA PRO A 40 -8.14 -6.98 -3.18
C PRO A 40 -7.29 -5.82 -2.64
N CYS A 41 -7.56 -4.59 -3.06
CA CYS A 41 -6.82 -3.40 -2.61
C CYS A 41 -7.13 -2.98 -1.16
N LEU A 42 -8.31 -3.33 -0.64
CA LEU A 42 -8.77 -2.89 0.69
C LEU A 42 -8.66 -4.01 1.73
N ARG A 43 -8.73 -5.29 1.32
CA ARG A 43 -8.57 -6.44 2.22
C ARG A 43 -7.15 -6.57 2.80
N THR A 44 -6.18 -5.82 2.29
CA THR A 44 -4.80 -5.84 2.77
C THR A 44 -4.52 -4.70 3.75
N LEU A 45 -5.47 -3.76 3.92
CA LEU A 45 -5.39 -2.73 4.94
C LEU A 45 -5.35 -3.36 6.33
N ARG A 46 -4.45 -2.82 7.16
CA ARG A 46 -4.33 -3.18 8.57
C ARG A 46 -5.14 -2.24 9.45
N MET A 47 -5.32 -1.01 9.00
CA MET A 47 -6.08 0.04 9.66
C MET A 47 -7.22 0.49 8.74
N ASP A 48 -8.44 0.36 9.21
CA ASP A 48 -9.67 0.93 8.65
C ASP A 48 -10.39 1.70 9.77
N LEU A 49 -9.70 2.75 10.21
CA LEU A 49 -10.13 3.69 11.25
C LEU A 49 -10.08 5.10 10.66
N PRO A 50 -11.01 6.00 11.02
CA PRO A 50 -10.85 7.42 10.78
C PRO A 50 -9.56 7.91 11.44
N LEU A 51 -8.78 8.74 10.74
CA LEU A 51 -7.62 9.39 11.34
C LEU A 51 -8.09 10.38 12.41
N ALA A 52 -7.43 10.37 13.56
CA ALA A 52 -7.72 11.27 14.67
C ALA A 52 -6.41 11.85 15.24
N PRO A 53 -6.43 13.08 15.79
CA PRO A 53 -5.26 13.66 16.44
C PRO A 53 -4.67 12.73 17.52
N GLY A 54 -3.35 12.65 17.58
CA GLY A 54 -2.59 11.77 18.46
C GLY A 54 -2.30 10.38 17.88
N TYR A 55 -2.87 10.03 16.73
CA TYR A 55 -2.48 8.80 16.03
C TYR A 55 -1.12 8.96 15.37
N VAL A 56 -0.31 7.91 15.40
CA VAL A 56 0.90 7.81 14.58
C VAL A 56 0.72 6.64 13.62
N VAL A 57 0.84 6.90 12.33
CA VAL A 57 0.61 5.92 11.26
C VAL A 57 1.79 5.88 10.29
N THR A 58 2.05 4.72 9.73
CA THR A 58 2.96 4.59 8.59
C THR A 58 2.23 4.99 7.31
N ILE A 59 2.93 5.67 6.41
CA ILE A 59 2.50 5.89 5.02
C ILE A 59 3.58 5.25 4.15
N GLU A 60 3.28 4.07 3.61
CA GLU A 60 4.27 3.18 3.01
C GLU A 60 3.91 2.71 1.58
N PRO A 61 3.65 3.62 0.62
CA PRO A 61 3.41 3.22 -0.76
C PRO A 61 4.61 2.48 -1.34
N GLY A 62 4.32 1.47 -2.16
CA GLY A 62 5.35 0.66 -2.80
C GLY A 62 4.98 0.25 -4.22
N LEU A 63 6.01 -0.06 -4.99
CA LEU A 63 5.91 -0.58 -6.35
C LEU A 63 6.89 -1.74 -6.51
N TYR A 64 6.38 -2.92 -6.80
CA TYR A 64 7.15 -4.15 -6.84
C TYR A 64 6.89 -4.95 -8.12
N PHE A 65 7.94 -5.57 -8.62
CA PHE A 65 7.90 -6.56 -9.68
C PHE A 65 8.06 -7.95 -9.07
N ILE A 66 6.97 -8.51 -8.54
CA ILE A 66 6.96 -9.81 -7.85
C ILE A 66 6.62 -10.91 -8.87
N PRO A 67 7.58 -11.78 -9.28
CA PRO A 67 7.34 -12.71 -10.39
C PRO A 67 6.15 -13.65 -10.17
N PRO A 68 5.94 -14.26 -8.99
CA PRO A 68 4.77 -15.10 -8.75
C PRO A 68 3.41 -14.39 -8.95
N LEU A 69 3.33 -13.08 -8.74
CA LEU A 69 2.10 -12.31 -8.95
C LEU A 69 1.93 -11.88 -10.42
N LEU A 70 3.03 -11.55 -11.09
CA LEU A 70 3.04 -11.01 -12.45
C LEU A 70 3.07 -12.09 -13.55
N GLN A 71 3.42 -13.32 -13.19
CA GLN A 71 3.40 -14.48 -14.09
C GLN A 71 2.16 -15.37 -13.89
N ASP A 72 1.27 -15.02 -12.96
CA ASP A 72 0.00 -15.75 -12.77
C ASP A 72 -0.90 -15.61 -14.02
N PRO A 73 -1.27 -16.73 -14.68
CA PRO A 73 -2.02 -16.68 -15.93
C PRO A 73 -3.40 -16.02 -15.78
N ALA A 74 -4.09 -16.25 -14.66
CA ALA A 74 -5.42 -15.70 -14.44
C ALA A 74 -5.38 -14.17 -14.27
N ARG A 75 -4.37 -13.64 -13.59
CA ARG A 75 -4.12 -12.20 -13.48
C ARG A 75 -3.73 -11.59 -14.82
N ARG A 76 -2.89 -12.27 -15.61
CA ARG A 76 -2.48 -11.81 -16.95
C ARG A 76 -3.67 -11.69 -17.87
N GLU A 77 -4.54 -12.69 -17.86
CA GLU A 77 -5.79 -12.67 -18.62
C GLU A 77 -6.74 -11.56 -18.14
N LYS A 78 -6.98 -11.46 -16.82
CA LYS A 78 -7.86 -10.43 -16.24
C LYS A 78 -7.44 -9.01 -16.61
N HIS A 79 -6.14 -8.74 -16.69
CA HIS A 79 -5.60 -7.40 -16.92
C HIS A 79 -4.94 -7.23 -18.30
N ARG A 80 -5.20 -8.12 -19.25
CA ARG A 80 -4.57 -8.14 -20.60
C ARG A 80 -4.71 -6.81 -21.36
N ASP A 81 -5.85 -6.12 -21.18
CA ASP A 81 -6.18 -4.90 -21.94
C ASP A 81 -5.67 -3.62 -21.25
N VAL A 82 -5.16 -3.73 -20.02
CA VAL A 82 -4.76 -2.57 -19.19
C VAL A 82 -3.31 -2.62 -18.72
N VAL A 83 -2.59 -3.72 -18.96
CA VAL A 83 -1.19 -3.90 -18.60
C VAL A 83 -0.36 -4.22 -19.84
N ASN A 84 0.70 -3.45 -20.07
CA ASN A 84 1.71 -3.80 -21.05
C ASN A 84 2.60 -4.93 -20.52
N TRP A 85 2.18 -6.17 -20.73
CA TRP A 85 2.89 -7.34 -20.24
C TRP A 85 4.31 -7.50 -20.80
N SER A 86 4.53 -7.08 -22.05
CA SER A 86 5.87 -7.12 -22.65
C SER A 86 6.85 -6.21 -21.91
N LEU A 87 6.38 -5.03 -21.49
CA LEU A 87 7.19 -4.12 -20.68
C LEU A 87 7.39 -4.64 -19.25
N VAL A 88 6.35 -5.23 -18.66
CA VAL A 88 6.46 -5.86 -17.32
C VAL A 88 7.53 -6.95 -17.31
N ASP A 89 7.54 -7.82 -18.32
CA ASP A 89 8.48 -8.94 -18.40
C ASP A 89 9.94 -8.46 -18.45
N GLN A 90 10.22 -7.31 -19.07
CA GLN A 90 11.55 -6.70 -19.10
C GLN A 90 12.04 -6.22 -17.72
N HIS A 91 11.13 -5.93 -16.80
CA HIS A 91 11.42 -5.30 -15.51
C HIS A 91 11.30 -6.25 -14.31
N LEU A 92 11.05 -7.55 -14.54
CA LEU A 92 10.91 -8.55 -13.47
C LEU A 92 12.13 -8.65 -12.54
N HIS A 93 13.30 -8.17 -12.97
CA HIS A 93 14.53 -8.17 -12.21
C HIS A 93 14.66 -7.01 -11.20
N LEU A 94 13.79 -5.99 -11.26
CA LEU A 94 13.92 -4.78 -10.44
C LEU A 94 13.67 -5.02 -8.94
N GLY A 95 12.95 -6.08 -8.57
CA GLY A 95 12.49 -6.28 -7.20
C GLY A 95 11.40 -5.28 -6.84
N GLY A 96 11.76 -4.11 -6.32
CA GLY A 96 10.80 -3.06 -6.02
C GLY A 96 11.31 -1.99 -5.06
N VAL A 97 10.49 -0.97 -4.85
CA VAL A 97 10.76 0.17 -3.96
C VAL A 97 9.57 0.38 -3.04
N ARG A 98 9.86 0.74 -1.79
CA ARG A 98 8.89 1.27 -0.82
C ARG A 98 9.49 2.49 -0.16
N ILE A 99 8.72 3.55 -0.06
CA ILE A 99 9.07 4.72 0.73
C ILE A 99 8.09 4.76 1.89
N GLU A 100 8.59 4.78 3.10
CA GLU A 100 7.80 4.67 4.32
C GLU A 100 8.13 5.81 5.26
N ASP A 101 7.13 6.62 5.59
CA ASP A 101 7.23 7.67 6.59
C ASP A 101 6.34 7.36 7.80
N ASN A 102 6.72 7.89 8.97
CA ASN A 102 5.91 7.85 10.18
C ASN A 102 5.26 9.21 10.38
N ILE A 103 3.93 9.24 10.34
CA ILE A 103 3.13 10.46 10.35
C ILE A 103 2.35 10.54 11.65
N HIS A 104 2.62 11.59 12.43
CA HIS A 104 1.83 11.96 13.58
C HIS A 104 0.67 12.85 13.13
N VAL A 105 -0.56 12.39 13.35
CA VAL A 105 -1.78 13.11 13.02
C VAL A 105 -2.03 14.15 14.12
N THR A 106 -2.17 15.43 13.74
CA THR A 106 -2.54 16.51 14.66
C THR A 106 -3.83 17.20 14.22
N ALA A 107 -4.34 18.15 15.01
CA ALA A 107 -5.52 18.93 14.65
C ALA A 107 -5.25 19.94 13.52
N ASP A 108 -4.02 20.46 13.44
CA ASP A 108 -3.64 21.55 12.53
C ASP A 108 -2.94 21.05 11.25
N GLY A 109 -2.66 19.75 11.18
CA GLY A 109 -2.03 19.09 10.03
C GLY A 109 -1.14 17.91 10.45
N PRO A 110 -0.76 17.03 9.51
CA PRO A 110 0.14 15.93 9.82
C PRO A 110 1.58 16.43 10.06
N GLU A 111 2.24 15.86 11.06
CA GLU A 111 3.68 16.01 11.29
C GLU A 111 4.41 14.77 10.78
N ASN A 112 5.41 14.95 9.91
CA ASN A 112 6.22 13.84 9.40
C ASN A 112 7.46 13.64 10.28
N LEU A 113 7.45 12.60 11.12
CA LEU A 113 8.51 12.27 12.07
C LEU A 113 9.80 11.78 11.39
N THR A 114 9.71 11.39 10.12
CA THR A 114 10.82 10.87 9.31
C THR A 114 11.22 11.84 8.20
N ALA A 115 10.81 13.11 8.29
CA ALA A 115 11.08 14.13 7.27
C ALA A 115 12.57 14.31 6.93
N ALA A 116 13.46 14.09 7.90
CA ALA A 116 14.91 14.23 7.72
C ALA A 116 15.54 13.20 6.77
N ILE A 117 14.84 12.09 6.47
CA ILE A 117 15.35 11.06 5.54
C ILE A 117 15.28 11.62 4.10
N PRO A 118 16.40 11.67 3.35
CA PRO A 118 16.41 12.12 1.96
C PRO A 118 15.54 11.24 1.06
N LYS A 119 14.71 11.88 0.23
CA LYS A 119 13.78 11.19 -0.69
C LYS A 119 13.94 11.63 -2.15
N THR A 120 14.71 12.70 -2.40
CA THR A 120 15.03 13.18 -3.75
C THR A 120 16.25 12.45 -4.28
N LEU A 121 16.26 12.21 -5.59
CA LEU A 121 17.41 11.68 -6.33
C LEU A 121 18.49 12.76 -6.54
#